data_AF-A0A9X8RGC2-F1
#
_entry.id   AF-A0A9X8RGC2-F1
#
_cell.length_a   1.000
_cell.length_b   1.000
_cell.length_c   1.000
_cell.angle_alpha   90.00
_cell.angle_beta   90.00
_cell.angle_gamma   90.00
#
_symmetry.space_group_name_H-M   'P 1'
#
loop_
_entity.id
_entity.type
_entity.pdbx_description
1 polymer ?
#
loop_
_entity_poly.entity_id
_entity_poly.type
_entity_poly.pdbx_seq_one_letter_code
_entity_poly.pdbx_strand_id
1 'polypeptide(L)'
;MVQPDMEKSDTISNSIINNSFKSSMYIEQAVDNSLKEFKKLYEENIGVVYPVTAEWLLEVSNEVDIRVFKRAIEICAERMNMNLSYLKGILKKWKDANITTYEQLESYKLQHENKKSKKTNSVVSKNKFANFEQTFTQYSNKELDEIIKKSQKAKFK
;
A
#
# COMPACT_ATOMS: atom_id res chain seq x y z
N MET A 1 71.50 -29.96 31.41
CA MET A 1 70.46 -29.11 32.04
C MET A 1 69.23 -29.16 31.15
N VAL A 2 68.06 -29.35 31.74
CA VAL A 2 66.75 -29.71 31.14
C VAL A 2 65.80 -28.50 31.19
N GLN A 3 65.15 -28.21 30.04
CA GLN A 3 63.84 -27.55 29.77
C GLN A 3 63.60 -26.06 30.16
N PRO A 4 62.59 -25.32 29.58
CA PRO A 4 61.37 -25.82 28.91
C PRO A 4 60.89 -25.16 27.59
N ASP A 5 59.87 -25.83 27.05
CA ASP A 5 58.95 -25.55 25.94
C ASP A 5 58.10 -24.25 26.05
N MET A 6 57.29 -24.03 24.99
CA MET A 6 56.15 -23.12 24.80
C MET A 6 56.51 -21.73 24.23
N GLU A 7 55.88 -21.22 23.16
CA GLU A 7 54.46 -21.30 22.83
C GLU A 7 54.24 -21.16 21.30
N LYS A 8 53.49 -22.08 20.69
CA LYS A 8 52.80 -21.83 19.43
C LYS A 8 51.61 -20.93 19.77
N SER A 9 51.58 -19.69 19.27
CA SER A 9 50.35 -18.90 19.21
C SER A 9 49.96 -18.71 17.76
N ASP A 10 48.76 -19.19 17.44
CA ASP A 10 48.23 -19.38 16.11
C ASP A 10 48.15 -18.10 15.28
N THR A 11 48.80 -18.10 14.12
CA THR A 11 48.56 -17.14 13.04
C THR A 11 47.23 -17.47 12.36
N ILE A 12 46.13 -17.25 13.05
CA ILE A 12 44.80 -17.18 12.45
C ILE A 12 44.24 -15.80 12.80
N SER A 13 44.07 -14.91 11.81
CA SER A 13 42.86 -14.05 11.66
C SER A 13 43.04 -12.69 10.95
N ASN A 14 44.22 -12.25 10.50
CA ASN A 14 44.30 -10.89 9.93
C ASN A 14 43.61 -10.70 8.56
N SER A 15 43.46 -11.75 7.75
CA SER A 15 42.76 -11.65 6.45
C SER A 15 41.23 -11.73 6.56
N ILE A 16 40.71 -12.50 7.52
CA ILE A 16 39.27 -12.67 7.75
C ILE A 16 38.70 -11.41 8.43
N ILE A 17 39.44 -10.84 9.39
CA ILE A 17 39.05 -9.64 10.13
C ILE A 17 38.92 -8.43 9.18
N ASN A 18 39.88 -8.23 8.26
CA ASN A 18 39.89 -7.09 7.35
C ASN A 18 38.73 -7.09 6.34
N ASN A 19 38.26 -8.27 5.91
CA ASN A 19 37.10 -8.37 5.01
C ASN A 19 35.78 -8.08 5.75
N SER A 20 35.66 -8.48 7.02
CA SER A 20 34.48 -8.21 7.85
C SER A 20 34.29 -6.72 8.11
N PHE A 21 35.37 -6.00 8.48
CA PHE A 21 35.31 -4.56 8.72
C PHE A 21 35.02 -3.76 7.45
N LYS A 22 35.61 -4.15 6.31
CA LYS A 22 35.33 -3.48 5.04
C LYS A 22 33.87 -3.69 4.61
N SER A 23 33.35 -4.91 4.79
CA SER A 23 31.94 -5.23 4.55
C SER A 23 30.99 -4.44 5.45
N SER A 24 31.29 -4.28 6.75
CA SER A 24 30.44 -3.50 7.66
C SER A 24 30.42 -2.01 7.29
N MET A 25 31.58 -1.44 6.91
CA MET A 25 31.67 -0.04 6.49
C MET A 25 30.89 0.26 5.20
N TYR A 26 30.92 -0.65 4.22
CA TYR A 26 30.12 -0.51 2.99
C TYR A 26 28.62 -0.65 3.26
N ILE A 27 28.24 -1.55 4.17
CA ILE A 27 26.85 -1.73 4.57
C ILE A 27 26.36 -0.48 5.31
N GLU A 28 27.14 0.09 6.23
CA GLU A 28 26.78 1.35 6.91
C GLU A 28 26.65 2.53 5.94
N GLN A 29 27.56 2.67 4.97
CA GLN A 29 27.45 3.71 3.93
C GLN A 29 26.24 3.50 3.01
N ALA A 30 25.91 2.26 2.65
CA ALA A 30 24.77 1.96 1.80
C ALA A 30 23.43 2.17 2.52
N VAL A 31 23.35 1.79 3.81
CA VAL A 31 22.18 2.03 4.67
C VAL A 31 21.95 3.53 4.86
N ASP A 32 23.01 4.29 5.11
CA ASP A 32 22.97 5.75 5.22
C ASP A 32 22.53 6.41 3.89
N ASN A 33 22.97 5.90 2.75
CA ASN A 33 22.57 6.43 1.44
C ASN A 33 21.10 6.15 1.10
N SER A 34 20.57 4.96 1.42
CA SER A 34 19.15 4.64 1.26
C SER A 34 18.30 5.58 2.12
N LEU A 35 18.61 5.71 3.41
CA LEU A 35 17.88 6.59 4.32
C LEU A 35 17.85 8.05 3.85
N LYS A 36 18.96 8.55 3.29
CA LYS A 36 19.00 9.90 2.70
C LYS A 36 18.01 10.08 1.56
N GLU A 37 17.83 9.07 0.69
CA GLU A 37 16.85 9.13 -0.39
C GLU A 37 15.41 9.12 0.14
N PHE A 38 15.11 8.27 1.12
CA PHE A 38 13.79 8.24 1.78
C PHE A 38 13.46 9.60 2.41
N LYS A 39 14.41 10.15 3.17
CA LYS A 39 14.28 11.46 3.80
C LYS A 39 14.03 12.53 2.77
N LYS A 40 14.83 12.58 1.70
CA LYS A 40 14.70 13.57 0.63
C LYS A 40 13.32 13.53 -0.03
N LEU A 41 12.84 12.35 -0.41
CA LEU A 41 11.51 12.20 -1.01
C LEU A 41 10.40 12.66 -0.06
N TYR A 42 10.55 12.36 1.23
CA TYR A 42 9.59 12.77 2.25
C TYR A 42 9.57 14.30 2.42
N GLU A 43 10.73 14.95 2.51
CA GLU A 43 10.85 16.40 2.67
C GLU A 43 10.31 17.16 1.45
N GLU A 44 10.54 16.64 0.24
CA GLU A 44 10.07 17.26 -1.01
C GLU A 44 8.55 17.18 -1.20
N ASN A 45 7.87 16.16 -0.64
CA ASN A 45 6.47 15.86 -0.97
C ASN A 45 5.50 15.81 0.22
N ILE A 46 5.97 15.58 1.44
CA ILE A 46 5.08 15.42 2.61
C ILE A 46 5.31 16.55 3.62
N GLY A 47 6.57 16.82 3.96
CA GLY A 47 6.92 17.94 4.83
C GLY A 47 8.16 17.70 5.67
N VAL A 48 8.33 18.52 6.71
CA VAL A 48 9.53 18.49 7.57
C VAL A 48 9.61 17.18 8.37
N VAL A 49 10.82 16.63 8.46
CA VAL A 49 11.10 15.44 9.27
C VAL A 49 11.35 15.85 10.72
N TYR A 50 10.38 15.57 11.59
CA TYR A 50 10.53 15.64 13.04
C TYR A 50 11.21 14.37 13.58
N PRO A 51 11.76 14.36 14.81
CA PRO A 51 12.42 13.18 15.38
C PRO A 51 11.55 11.91 15.36
N VAL A 52 10.27 12.03 15.75
CA VAL A 52 9.31 10.91 15.68
C VAL A 52 9.07 10.40 14.25
N THR A 53 9.17 11.29 13.26
CA THR A 53 9.06 10.93 11.84
C THR A 53 10.34 10.30 11.33
N ALA A 54 11.50 10.72 11.84
CA ALA A 54 12.80 10.17 11.47
C ALA A 54 12.94 8.70 11.88
N GLU A 55 12.52 8.37 13.11
CA GLU A 55 12.49 6.97 13.59
C GLU A 55 11.61 6.10 12.71
N TRP A 56 10.41 6.60 12.36
CA TRP A 56 9.51 5.90 11.45
C TRP A 56 10.07 5.77 10.03
N LEU A 57 10.74 6.79 9.50
CA LEU A 57 11.39 6.71 8.18
C LEU A 57 12.51 5.68 8.16
N LEU A 58 13.29 5.60 9.24
CA LEU A 58 14.34 4.60 9.39
C LEU A 58 13.75 3.18 9.37
N GLU A 59 12.69 2.93 10.15
CA GLU A 59 11.97 1.65 10.14
C GLU A 59 11.50 1.30 8.72
N VAL A 60 10.84 2.23 8.04
CA VAL A 60 10.33 2.02 6.68
C VAL A 60 11.45 1.77 5.68
N SER A 61 12.58 2.48 5.78
CA SER A 61 13.72 2.33 4.86
C SER A 61 14.40 0.96 4.96
N ASN A 62 14.28 0.30 6.12
CA ASN A 62 14.82 -1.04 6.34
C ASN A 62 13.88 -2.15 5.85
N GLU A 63 12.58 -1.87 5.80
CA GLU A 63 11.55 -2.86 5.46
C GLU A 63 11.06 -2.80 4.02
N VAL A 64 11.08 -1.62 3.41
CA VAL A 64 10.41 -1.33 2.13
C VAL A 64 11.41 -0.79 1.12
N ASP A 65 11.30 -1.22 -0.13
CA ASP A 65 12.07 -0.68 -1.26
C ASP A 65 11.71 0.80 -1.51
N ILE A 66 12.72 1.64 -1.75
CA ILE A 66 12.57 3.07 -2.09
C ILE A 66 11.56 3.30 -3.23
N ARG A 67 11.51 2.40 -4.21
CA ARG A 67 10.58 2.48 -5.35
C ARG A 67 9.12 2.30 -4.92
N VAL A 68 8.87 1.42 -3.94
CA VAL A 68 7.54 1.22 -3.35
C VAL A 68 7.16 2.46 -2.54
N PHE A 69 8.07 3.00 -1.74
CA PHE A 69 7.84 4.24 -0.99
C PHE A 69 7.52 5.43 -1.90
N LYS A 70 8.30 5.63 -2.96
CA LYS A 70 8.04 6.64 -3.99
C LYS A 70 6.65 6.46 -4.60
N ARG A 71 6.26 5.24 -4.93
CA ARG A 71 4.92 4.98 -5.49
C ARG A 71 3.80 5.30 -4.50
N ALA A 72 4.02 5.11 -3.20
CA ALA A 72 3.05 5.51 -2.18
C ALA A 72 2.86 7.04 -2.15
N ILE A 73 3.95 7.81 -2.24
CA ILE A 73 3.91 9.27 -2.33
C ILE A 73 3.19 9.74 -3.60
N GLU A 74 3.45 9.10 -4.75
CA GLU A 74 2.73 9.42 -6.00
C GLU A 74 1.20 9.25 -5.83
N ILE A 75 0.75 8.21 -5.12
CA ILE A 75 -0.68 8.02 -4.81
C ILE A 75 -1.22 9.11 -3.88
N CYS A 76 -0.43 9.57 -2.90
CA CYS A 76 -0.80 10.73 -2.08
C CYS A 76 -1.02 11.97 -2.96
N ALA A 77 -0.13 12.22 -3.93
CA ALA A 77 -0.23 13.34 -4.87
C ALA A 77 -1.45 13.21 -5.80
N GLU A 78 -1.68 12.03 -6.39
CA GLU A 78 -2.85 11.73 -7.25
C GLU A 78 -4.18 12.01 -6.52
N ARG A 79 -4.20 11.84 -5.19
CA ARG A 79 -5.38 12.04 -4.34
C ARG A 79 -5.44 13.41 -3.67
N MET A 80 -4.47 14.30 -3.97
CA MET A 80 -4.30 15.59 -3.29
C MET A 80 -4.29 15.47 -1.75
N ASN A 81 -3.73 14.37 -1.23
CA ASN A 81 -3.70 14.05 0.20
C ASN A 81 -2.26 13.76 0.65
N MET A 82 -1.45 14.82 0.68
CA MET A 82 -0.02 14.79 0.97
C MET A 82 0.26 14.85 2.49
N ASN A 83 -0.35 13.95 3.25
CA ASN A 83 -0.12 13.87 4.70
C ASN A 83 0.49 12.52 5.12
N LEU A 84 1.23 12.55 6.23
CA LEU A 84 1.91 11.38 6.80
C LEU A 84 0.95 10.24 7.12
N SER A 85 -0.23 10.56 7.66
CA SER A 85 -1.23 9.55 8.06
C SER A 85 -1.74 8.74 6.87
N TYR A 86 -1.96 9.39 5.73
CA TYR A 86 -2.42 8.76 4.50
C TYR A 86 -1.31 7.91 3.87
N LEU A 87 -0.08 8.43 3.84
CA LEU A 87 1.11 7.69 3.41
C LEU A 87 1.29 6.40 4.26
N LYS A 88 1.21 6.53 5.59
CA LYS A 88 1.23 5.39 6.52
C LYS A 88 0.12 4.38 6.23
N GLY A 89 -1.08 4.86 5.92
CA GLY A 89 -2.21 3.99 5.55
C GLY A 89 -1.95 3.17 4.28
N ILE A 90 -1.36 3.79 3.25
CA ILE A 90 -0.99 3.11 2.00
C ILE A 90 0.07 2.05 2.27
N LEU A 91 1.15 2.44 2.95
CA LEU A 91 2.27 1.53 3.25
C LEU A 91 1.82 0.38 4.15
N LYS A 92 0.99 0.64 5.17
CA LYS A 92 0.41 -0.39 6.03
C LYS A 92 -0.42 -1.39 5.22
N LYS A 93 -1.27 -0.91 4.30
CA LYS A 93 -2.07 -1.79 3.44
C LYS A 93 -1.20 -2.71 2.57
N TRP A 94 -0.08 -2.19 2.07
CA TRP A 94 0.86 -2.99 1.28
C TRP A 94 1.67 -3.96 2.14
N LYS A 95 2.12 -3.55 3.33
CA LYS A 95 2.77 -4.41 4.31
C LYS A 95 1.85 -5.56 4.75
N ASP A 96 0.59 -5.27 5.06
CA ASP A 96 -0.43 -6.27 5.40
C ASP A 96 -0.68 -7.28 4.24
N ALA A 97 -0.36 -6.89 3.00
CA ALA A 97 -0.41 -7.75 1.82
C ALA A 97 0.94 -8.39 1.45
N ASN A 98 1.96 -8.27 2.32
CA ASN A 98 3.34 -8.73 2.11
C ASN A 98 4.00 -8.13 0.85
N ILE A 99 3.72 -6.85 0.57
CA ILE A 99 4.32 -6.10 -0.54
C ILE A 99 5.35 -5.13 0.02
N THR A 100 6.61 -5.48 -0.14
CA THR A 100 7.76 -4.66 0.30
C THR A 100 8.72 -4.33 -0.85
N THR A 101 8.67 -5.11 -1.93
CA THR A 101 9.50 -4.93 -3.14
C THR A 101 8.68 -4.41 -4.31
N TYR A 102 9.37 -3.83 -5.28
CA TYR A 102 8.72 -3.28 -6.46
C TYR A 102 8.04 -4.36 -7.32
N GLU A 103 8.65 -5.54 -7.43
CA GLU A 103 8.15 -6.65 -8.24
C GLU A 103 6.83 -7.22 -7.66
N GLN A 104 6.72 -7.28 -6.33
CA GLN A 104 5.48 -7.62 -5.64
C GLN A 104 4.39 -6.57 -5.87
N LEU A 105 4.77 -5.28 -5.88
CA LEU A 105 3.83 -4.19 -6.10
C LEU A 105 3.23 -4.25 -7.51
N GLU A 106 4.04 -4.51 -8.53
CA GLU A 106 3.56 -4.68 -9.91
C GLU A 106 2.63 -5.89 -10.05
N SER A 107 2.99 -7.02 -9.43
CA SER A 107 2.14 -8.20 -9.39
C SER A 107 0.78 -7.92 -8.73
N TYR A 108 0.77 -7.15 -7.64
CA TYR A 108 -0.44 -6.74 -6.94
C TYR A 108 -1.32 -5.81 -7.79
N LYS A 109 -0.73 -4.84 -8.50
CA LYS A 109 -1.46 -3.97 -9.43
C LYS A 109 -2.17 -4.78 -10.51
N LEU A 110 -1.48 -5.73 -11.13
CA LEU A 110 -2.04 -6.58 -12.19
C LEU A 110 -3.25 -7.39 -11.68
N GLN A 111 -3.16 -7.96 -10.48
CA GLN A 111 -4.28 -8.66 -9.85
C GLN A 111 -5.47 -7.73 -9.53
N HIS A 112 -5.20 -6.50 -9.12
CA HIS A 112 -6.25 -5.52 -8.79
C HIS A 112 -6.97 -4.99 -10.03
N GLU A 113 -6.27 -4.72 -11.12
CA GLU A 113 -6.88 -4.31 -12.39
C GLU A 113 -7.75 -5.43 -12.98
N ASN A 114 -7.28 -6.69 -12.92
CA ASN A 114 -8.07 -7.86 -13.33
C ASN A 114 -9.34 -8.08 -12.49
N LYS A 115 -9.36 -7.62 -11.23
CA LYS A 115 -10.56 -7.67 -10.37
C LYS A 115 -11.54 -6.53 -10.67
N LYS A 116 -11.07 -5.36 -11.09
CA LYS A 116 -11.94 -4.25 -11.52
C LYS A 116 -12.65 -4.59 -12.83
N SER A 117 -11.94 -5.19 -13.79
CA SER A 117 -12.53 -5.60 -15.08
C SER A 117 -13.53 -6.75 -14.95
N LYS A 118 -13.38 -7.65 -13.97
CA LYS A 118 -14.36 -8.72 -13.70
C LYS A 118 -15.64 -8.25 -13.00
N LYS A 119 -15.64 -7.07 -12.36
CA LYS A 119 -16.82 -6.54 -11.64
C LYS A 119 -17.88 -5.91 -12.57
N THR A 120 -17.65 -5.83 -13.87
CA THR A 120 -18.64 -5.30 -14.82
C THR A 120 -19.72 -6.30 -15.21
N ASN A 121 -19.65 -7.57 -14.77
CA ASN A 121 -20.65 -8.60 -15.10
C ASN A 121 -21.36 -9.22 -13.89
N SER A 122 -21.27 -8.65 -12.69
CA SER A 122 -22.00 -9.16 -11.53
C SER A 122 -23.31 -8.39 -11.34
N VAL A 123 -24.41 -9.06 -11.71
CA VAL A 123 -25.79 -8.94 -11.21
C VAL A 123 -26.01 -7.78 -10.25
N VAL A 124 -26.84 -6.82 -10.66
CA VAL A 124 -27.41 -5.75 -9.82
C VAL A 124 -27.67 -6.29 -8.42
N SER A 125 -26.87 -5.87 -7.44
CA SER A 125 -27.15 -6.19 -6.04
C SER A 125 -28.50 -5.53 -5.72
N LYS A 126 -29.52 -6.35 -5.48
CA LYS A 126 -30.81 -5.88 -4.96
C LYS A 126 -30.53 -4.98 -3.75
N ASN A 127 -30.69 -3.69 -3.95
CA ASN A 127 -30.65 -2.65 -2.94
C ASN A 127 -31.75 -2.92 -1.91
N LYS A 128 -31.64 -2.35 -0.70
CA LYS A 128 -32.58 -2.55 0.42
C LYS A 128 -34.06 -2.24 0.10
N PHE A 129 -34.32 -1.64 -1.06
CA PHE A 129 -35.64 -1.34 -1.63
C PHE A 129 -36.20 -2.46 -2.52
N ALA A 130 -35.50 -3.59 -2.68
CA ALA A 130 -35.93 -4.70 -3.54
C ALA A 130 -37.03 -5.60 -2.93
N ASN A 131 -37.51 -5.29 -1.72
CA ASN A 131 -38.63 -5.97 -1.07
C ASN A 131 -39.99 -5.34 -1.40
N PHE A 132 -40.03 -4.29 -2.23
CA PHE A 132 -41.29 -3.75 -2.72
C PHE A 132 -41.62 -4.44 -4.05
N GLU A 133 -42.74 -5.17 -4.11
CA GLU A 133 -43.29 -5.59 -5.40
C GLU A 133 -43.57 -4.32 -6.21
N GLN A 134 -42.93 -4.19 -7.38
CA GLN A 134 -43.25 -3.10 -8.29
C GLN A 134 -44.66 -3.33 -8.84
N THR A 135 -45.68 -2.86 -8.13
CA THR A 135 -47.10 -3.04 -8.48
C THR A 135 -47.43 -2.53 -9.89
N PHE A 136 -46.68 -1.54 -10.37
CA PHE A 136 -46.79 -1.03 -11.76
C PHE A 136 -46.36 -2.04 -12.83
N THR A 137 -45.58 -3.07 -12.49
CA THR A 137 -45.22 -4.14 -13.45
C THR A 137 -46.30 -5.21 -13.58
N GLN A 138 -47.30 -5.22 -12.69
CA GLN A 138 -48.40 -6.19 -12.70
C GLN A 138 -49.55 -5.80 -13.63
N TYR A 139 -49.55 -4.57 -14.16
CA TYR A 139 -50.57 -4.06 -15.05
C TYR A 139 -49.97 -3.72 -16.41
N SER A 140 -50.66 -4.08 -17.49
CA SER A 140 -50.30 -3.62 -18.83
C SER A 140 -50.54 -2.10 -18.96
N ASN A 141 -49.88 -1.46 -19.92
CA ASN A 141 -50.04 -0.01 -20.17
C ASN A 141 -51.51 0.41 -20.33
N LYS A 142 -52.33 -0.45 -20.95
CA LYS A 142 -53.77 -0.20 -21.14
C LYS A 142 -54.54 -0.19 -19.81
N GLU A 143 -54.22 -1.13 -18.92
CA GLU A 143 -54.85 -1.20 -17.59
C GLU A 143 -54.44 -0.02 -16.71
N LEU A 144 -53.19 0.44 -16.82
CA LEU A 144 -52.72 1.64 -16.13
C LEU A 144 -53.49 2.89 -16.58
N ASP A 145 -53.68 3.06 -17.88
CA ASP A 145 -54.46 4.18 -18.42
C ASP A 145 -55.91 4.17 -17.90
N GLU A 146 -56.53 3.00 -17.80
CA GLU A 146 -57.87 2.83 -17.25
C GLU A 146 -57.93 3.18 -15.74
N ILE A 147 -56.96 2.72 -14.96
CA ILE A 147 -56.85 3.03 -13.52
C ILE A 147 -56.66 4.54 -13.31
N ILE A 148 -55.78 5.18 -14.08
CA ILE A 148 -55.53 6.63 -14.00
C ILE A 148 -56.81 7.39 -14.35
N LYS A 149 -57.49 7.00 -15.45
CA LYS A 149 -58.72 7.65 -15.90
C LYS A 149 -59.86 7.52 -14.89
N LYS A 150 -60.01 6.35 -14.26
CA LYS A 150 -61.00 6.11 -13.19
C LYS A 150 -60.70 6.94 -11.94
N SER A 151 -59.43 7.05 -11.55
CA SER A 151 -58.97 7.84 -10.40
C SER A 151 -59.20 9.34 -10.61
N GLN A 152 -58.85 9.89 -11.78
CA GLN A 152 -59.09 11.29 -12.11
C GLN A 152 -60.59 11.61 -12.14
N LYS A 153 -61.41 10.75 -12.74
CA LYS A 153 -62.87 10.93 -12.79
C LYS A 153 -63.52 10.95 -11.41
N ALA A 154 -62.99 10.22 -10.44
CA ALA A 154 -63.47 10.22 -9.06
C ALA A 154 -63.01 11.47 -8.27
N LYS A 155 -61.84 12.03 -8.59
CA LYS A 155 -61.28 13.22 -7.92
C LYS A 155 -61.93 14.54 -8.35
N PHE A 156 -62.48 14.60 -9.56
CA PHE A 156 -63.07 15.82 -10.11
C PHE A 156 -64.60 15.69 -10.30
N LYS A 157 -65.25 14.93 -9.43
CA LYS A 157 -66.72 14.78 -9.41
C LYS A 157 -67.34 15.60 -8.30
#